data_AF-A0A5B2YYC8-F1
#
_entry.id   AF-A0A5B2YYC8-F1
#
_cell.length_a   1.000
_cell.length_b   1.000
_cell.length_c   1.000
_cell.angle_alpha   90.00
_cell.angle_beta   90.00
_cell.angle_gamma   90.00
#
_symmetry.space_group_name_H-M   'P 1'
#
loop_
_entity.id
_entity.type
_entity.pdbx_description
1 polymer ?
#
loop_
_entity_poly.entity_id
_entity_poly.type
_entity_poly.pdbx_seq_one_letter_code
_entity_poly.pdbx_strand_id
1 'polypeptide(L)'
;MTNEADYKGVLKYLVIFMLCSILVIDVSIALIPDAHIQHGFAIISLNTAAAITTILAIIAVLRHGLGGKHGKSYLFLTIGIALWFVADAGILYSYFVMHIDEFKKITILDSFWLAGYVFLTLHLISIIKTIKIKKRSITASILLAVVMGFIIVNIYSMLPDSDFILDNSNLDPHSEIIELPDVVITVLYPMLDLSLIVPSIAILINIYKDYRHSVPWVLASTSLLVNAIADNGYTIQYIDGAASAMPWDLFYIADFIIMSGALFWYNKYHISEQILKRNERNYIDE
;
A
#
# COMPACT_ATOMS: atom_id res chain seq x y z
N MET A 1 2.58 -28.66 -20.93
CA MET A 1 2.45 -27.45 -21.79
C MET A 1 1.00 -26.95 -21.87
N THR A 2 0.11 -27.35 -20.94
CA THR A 2 -1.33 -27.01 -20.92
C THR A 2 -1.71 -25.76 -20.12
N ASN A 3 -0.76 -25.02 -19.52
CA ASN A 3 -1.09 -24.10 -18.41
C ASN A 3 -0.99 -22.59 -18.71
N GLU A 4 -0.26 -22.14 -19.75
CA GLU A 4 -0.02 -20.69 -19.92
C GLU A 4 -1.26 -19.92 -20.44
N ALA A 5 -2.03 -20.53 -21.34
CA ALA A 5 -3.27 -19.95 -21.84
C ALA A 5 -4.34 -19.86 -20.73
N ASP A 6 -4.39 -20.88 -19.86
CA ASP A 6 -5.30 -20.90 -18.71
C ASP A 6 -4.93 -19.85 -17.65
N TYR A 7 -3.64 -19.71 -17.29
CA TYR A 7 -3.19 -18.63 -16.40
C TYR A 7 -3.51 -17.25 -16.97
N LYS A 8 -3.32 -17.02 -18.27
CA LYS A 8 -3.66 -15.73 -18.91
C LYS A 8 -5.16 -15.44 -18.84
N GLY A 9 -5.99 -16.44 -19.06
CA GLY A 9 -7.44 -16.35 -18.91
C GLY A 9 -7.82 -15.96 -17.48
N VAL A 10 -7.35 -16.72 -16.49
CA VAL A 10 -7.67 -16.44 -15.09
C VAL A 10 -7.11 -15.10 -14.62
N LEU A 11 -5.89 -14.72 -15.04
CA LEU A 11 -5.33 -13.41 -14.72
C LEU A 11 -6.20 -12.28 -15.28
N LYS A 12 -6.67 -12.41 -16.52
CA LYS A 12 -7.57 -11.43 -17.14
C LYS A 12 -8.85 -11.29 -16.33
N TYR A 13 -9.49 -12.40 -15.95
CA TYR A 13 -10.71 -12.35 -15.14
C TYR A 13 -10.45 -11.79 -13.74
N LEU A 14 -9.32 -12.12 -13.11
CA LEU A 14 -8.93 -11.57 -11.81
C LEU A 14 -8.75 -10.05 -11.88
N VAL A 15 -8.03 -9.55 -12.89
CA VAL A 15 -7.83 -8.10 -13.09
C VAL A 15 -9.15 -7.39 -13.35
N ILE A 16 -10.02 -7.94 -14.21
CA ILE A 16 -11.36 -7.38 -14.46
C ILE A 16 -12.16 -7.35 -13.17
N PHE A 17 -12.17 -8.44 -12.40
CA PHE A 17 -12.90 -8.52 -11.14
C PHE A 17 -12.43 -7.49 -10.12
N MET A 18 -11.11 -7.31 -9.96
CA MET A 18 -10.55 -6.29 -9.07
C MET A 18 -10.95 -4.88 -9.51
N LEU A 19 -10.76 -4.55 -10.80
CA LEU A 19 -11.11 -3.23 -11.34
C LEU A 19 -12.61 -2.94 -11.21
N CYS A 20 -13.48 -3.91 -11.48
CA CYS A 20 -14.91 -3.77 -11.27
C CYS A 20 -15.26 -3.59 -9.80
N SER A 21 -14.60 -4.31 -8.88
CA SER A 21 -14.84 -4.18 -7.44
C SER A 21 -14.47 -2.79 -6.93
N ILE A 22 -13.28 -2.30 -7.31
CA ILE A 22 -12.81 -0.94 -6.99
C ILE A 22 -13.81 0.08 -7.54
N LEU A 23 -14.12 0.01 -8.84
CA LEU A 23 -15.05 0.95 -9.48
C LEU A 23 -16.42 0.97 -8.81
N VAL A 24 -16.99 -0.20 -8.50
CA VAL A 24 -18.32 -0.30 -7.87
C VAL A 24 -18.29 0.31 -6.47
N ILE A 25 -17.27 0.02 -5.66
CA ILE A 25 -17.16 0.55 -4.30
C ILE A 25 -16.93 2.07 -4.35
N ASP A 26 -15.96 2.54 -5.12
CA ASP A 26 -15.59 3.95 -5.20
C ASP A 26 -16.75 4.81 -5.73
N VAL A 27 -17.43 4.37 -6.79
CA VAL A 27 -18.60 5.08 -7.32
C VAL A 27 -19.74 5.06 -6.30
N SER A 28 -19.95 3.95 -5.60
CA SER A 28 -21.01 3.88 -4.57
C SER A 28 -20.76 4.86 -3.43
N ILE A 29 -19.51 4.98 -2.96
CA ILE A 29 -19.12 5.94 -1.90
C ILE A 29 -19.19 7.38 -2.42
N ALA A 30 -18.68 7.64 -3.63
CA ALA A 30 -18.67 8.96 -4.24
C ALA A 30 -20.07 9.53 -4.50
N LEU A 31 -21.07 8.67 -4.70
CA LEU A 31 -22.47 9.08 -4.89
C LEU A 31 -23.22 9.37 -3.59
N ILE A 32 -22.62 9.14 -2.42
CA ILE A 32 -23.23 9.50 -1.12
C ILE A 32 -23.14 11.02 -0.94
N PRO A 33 -24.27 11.73 -0.79
CA PRO A 33 -24.28 13.20 -0.73
C PRO A 33 -23.87 13.75 0.64
N ASP A 34 -24.05 12.97 1.70
CA ASP A 34 -23.70 13.38 3.06
C ASP A 34 -22.26 12.99 3.38
N ALA A 35 -21.41 13.97 3.69
CA ALA A 35 -19.97 13.77 3.89
C ALA A 35 -19.65 12.87 5.09
N HIS A 36 -20.43 12.96 6.17
CA HIS A 36 -20.22 12.14 7.36
C HIS A 36 -20.58 10.67 7.05
N ILE A 37 -21.75 10.43 6.43
CA ILE A 37 -22.13 9.08 6.00
C ILE A 37 -21.13 8.54 4.97
N GLN A 38 -20.69 9.37 4.02
CA GLN A 38 -19.70 9.00 3.02
C GLN A 38 -18.41 8.49 3.65
N HIS A 39 -17.86 9.26 4.61
CA HIS A 39 -16.64 8.88 5.31
C HIS A 39 -16.84 7.59 6.14
N GLY A 40 -17.97 7.45 6.85
CA GLY A 40 -18.30 6.22 7.56
C GLY A 40 -18.33 4.98 6.65
N PHE A 41 -18.90 5.09 5.45
CA PHE A 41 -18.88 4.01 4.46
C PHE A 41 -17.47 3.72 3.92
N ALA A 42 -16.64 4.75 3.76
CA ALA A 42 -15.25 4.61 3.34
C ALA A 42 -14.43 3.84 4.41
N ILE A 43 -14.52 4.22 5.69
CA ILE A 43 -13.83 3.54 6.79
C ILE A 43 -14.26 2.06 6.89
N ILE A 44 -15.57 1.77 6.79
CA ILE A 44 -16.07 0.38 6.82
C ILE A 44 -15.52 -0.42 5.64
N SER A 45 -15.53 0.16 4.45
CA SER A 45 -15.05 -0.49 3.22
C SER A 45 -13.55 -0.78 3.31
N LEU A 46 -12.77 0.19 3.79
CA LEU A 46 -11.33 0.09 4.03
C LEU A 46 -11.03 -1.07 4.99
N ASN A 47 -11.66 -1.07 6.16
CA ASN A 47 -11.46 -2.11 7.18
C ASN A 47 -11.87 -3.50 6.69
N THR A 48 -12.94 -3.59 5.90
CA THR A 48 -13.39 -4.86 5.30
C THR A 48 -12.35 -5.39 4.31
N ALA A 49 -11.84 -4.54 3.42
CA ALA A 49 -10.80 -4.91 2.47
C ALA A 49 -9.48 -5.29 3.17
N ALA A 50 -9.08 -4.53 4.18
CA ALA A 50 -7.89 -4.79 5.01
C ALA A 50 -8.00 -6.12 5.76
N ALA A 51 -9.17 -6.43 6.33
CA ALA A 51 -9.42 -7.70 7.01
C ALA A 51 -9.31 -8.90 6.05
N ILE A 52 -9.95 -8.83 4.87
CA ILE A 52 -9.85 -9.88 3.84
C ILE A 52 -8.40 -10.09 3.43
N THR A 53 -7.68 -9.00 3.16
CA THR A 53 -6.26 -9.03 2.77
C THR A 53 -5.41 -9.70 3.84
N THR A 54 -5.61 -9.30 5.11
CA THR A 54 -4.89 -9.87 6.26
C THR A 54 -5.14 -11.37 6.38
N ILE A 55 -6.39 -11.83 6.26
CA ILE A 55 -6.74 -13.26 6.30
C ILE A 55 -6.05 -14.02 5.17
N LEU A 56 -6.07 -13.49 3.94
CA LEU A 56 -5.39 -14.13 2.80
C LEU A 56 -3.87 -14.18 2.98
N ALA A 57 -3.27 -13.18 3.61
CA ALA A 57 -1.84 -13.12 3.92
C ALA A 57 -1.46 -14.17 4.98
N ILE A 58 -2.26 -14.29 6.04
CA ILE A 58 -2.09 -15.33 7.06
C ILE A 58 -2.19 -16.72 6.41
N ILE A 59 -3.21 -16.97 5.58
CA ILE A 59 -3.37 -18.24 4.86
C ILE A 59 -2.14 -18.51 3.97
N ALA A 60 -1.61 -17.49 3.28
CA ALA A 60 -0.42 -17.64 2.44
C ALA A 60 0.79 -18.12 3.26
N VAL A 61 1.05 -17.50 4.41
CA VAL A 61 2.16 -17.87 5.29
C VAL A 61 1.96 -19.25 5.89
N LEU A 62 0.75 -19.58 6.36
CA LEU A 62 0.44 -20.89 6.94
C LEU A 62 0.60 -22.02 5.93
N ARG A 63 0.18 -21.82 4.67
CA ARG A 63 0.26 -22.85 3.63
C ARG A 63 1.65 -22.98 3.01
N HIS A 64 2.39 -21.88 2.85
CA HIS A 64 3.74 -21.93 2.28
C HIS A 64 4.80 -22.35 3.32
N GLY A 65 4.59 -21.97 4.58
CA GLY A 65 5.58 -22.08 5.65
C GLY A 65 6.66 -20.99 5.59
N LEU A 66 7.55 -21.01 6.59
CA LEU A 66 8.60 -19.99 6.79
C LEU A 66 9.93 -20.31 6.10
N GLY A 67 9.96 -21.39 5.32
CA GLY A 67 11.16 -21.88 4.64
C GLY A 67 11.59 -20.99 3.46
N GLY A 68 12.90 -20.82 3.29
CA GLY A 68 13.48 -20.14 2.13
C GLY A 68 13.26 -18.62 2.11
N LYS A 69 13.70 -17.98 1.03
CA LYS A 69 13.61 -16.51 0.86
C LYS A 69 12.17 -16.04 0.63
N HIS A 70 11.37 -16.81 -0.11
CA HIS A 70 9.98 -16.45 -0.40
C HIS A 70 9.08 -16.51 0.83
N GLY A 71 9.16 -17.57 1.66
CA GLY A 71 8.38 -17.65 2.90
C GLY A 71 8.65 -16.50 3.86
N LYS A 72 9.93 -16.13 4.05
CA LYS A 72 10.29 -14.94 4.84
C LYS A 72 9.74 -13.65 4.25
N SER A 73 9.78 -13.50 2.92
CA SER A 73 9.18 -12.35 2.22
C SER A 73 7.70 -12.21 2.54
N TYR A 74 6.92 -13.29 2.42
CA TYR A 74 5.47 -13.26 2.67
C TYR A 74 5.13 -13.16 4.16
N LEU A 75 6.02 -13.62 5.06
CA LEU A 75 5.90 -13.31 6.49
C LEU A 75 6.01 -11.81 6.73
N PHE A 76 7.02 -11.13 6.15
CA PHE A 76 7.13 -9.67 6.26
C PHE A 76 5.89 -8.96 5.70
N LEU A 77 5.39 -9.38 4.53
CA LEU A 77 4.15 -8.85 3.97
C LEU A 77 2.97 -9.00 4.94
N THR A 78 2.81 -10.19 5.53
CA THR A 78 1.70 -10.49 6.44
C THR A 78 1.77 -9.66 7.72
N ILE A 79 2.97 -9.52 8.30
CA ILE A 79 3.16 -8.67 9.49
C ILE A 79 2.85 -7.21 9.14
N GLY A 80 3.35 -6.72 8.00
CA GLY A 80 3.09 -5.35 7.56
C GLY A 80 1.60 -5.04 7.38
N ILE A 81 0.90 -5.88 6.62
CA ILE A 81 -0.55 -5.76 6.38
C ILE A 81 -1.34 -5.88 7.68
N ALA A 82 -0.97 -6.80 8.57
CA ALA A 82 -1.66 -6.97 9.86
C ALA A 82 -1.48 -5.74 10.77
N LEU A 83 -0.30 -5.11 10.77
CA LEU A 83 -0.06 -3.88 11.52
C LEU A 83 -0.90 -2.72 10.97
N TRP A 84 -0.95 -2.54 9.64
CA TRP A 84 -1.81 -1.53 9.01
C TRP A 84 -3.29 -1.78 9.32
N PHE A 85 -3.76 -3.01 9.21
CA PHE A 85 -5.13 -3.36 9.59
C PHE A 85 -5.45 -3.05 11.06
N VAL A 86 -4.50 -3.28 11.99
CA VAL A 86 -4.70 -2.92 13.41
C VAL A 86 -4.84 -1.41 13.59
N ALA A 87 -4.08 -0.61 12.85
CA ALA A 87 -4.20 0.85 12.87
C ALA A 87 -5.57 1.30 12.32
N ASP A 88 -5.97 0.77 11.16
CA ASP A 88 -7.25 1.09 10.50
C ASP A 88 -8.45 0.65 11.34
N ALA A 89 -8.35 -0.47 12.06
CA ALA A 89 -9.36 -0.91 13.01
C ALA A 89 -9.44 0.03 14.23
N GLY A 90 -8.32 0.63 14.62
CA GLY A 90 -8.27 1.70 15.61
C GLY A 90 -9.01 2.95 15.14
N ILE A 91 -8.86 3.33 13.87
CA ILE A 91 -9.61 4.44 13.25
C ILE A 91 -11.11 4.13 13.24
N LEU A 92 -11.50 2.93 12.79
CA LEU A 92 -12.88 2.47 12.81
C LEU A 92 -13.51 2.58 14.20
N TYR A 93 -12.80 2.09 15.23
CA TYR A 93 -13.25 2.17 16.62
C TYR A 93 -13.38 3.63 17.07
N SER A 94 -12.40 4.47 16.75
CA SER A 94 -12.40 5.88 17.14
C SER A 94 -13.57 6.65 16.52
N TYR A 95 -13.86 6.38 15.25
CA TYR A 95 -14.96 6.99 14.53
C TYR A 95 -16.33 6.56 15.08
N PHE A 96 -16.60 5.25 15.14
CA PHE A 96 -17.94 4.75 15.48
C PHE A 96 -18.23 4.69 16.99
N VAL A 97 -17.21 4.51 17.83
CA VAL A 97 -17.38 4.31 19.29
C VAL A 97 -16.99 5.55 20.06
N MET A 98 -15.89 6.21 19.69
CA MET A 98 -15.42 7.41 20.39
C MET A 98 -15.92 8.72 19.78
N HIS A 99 -16.59 8.67 18.62
CA HIS A 99 -17.08 9.83 17.88
C HIS A 99 -15.97 10.86 17.58
N ILE A 100 -14.79 10.36 17.20
CA ILE A 100 -13.65 11.15 16.77
C ILE A 100 -13.55 11.01 15.24
N ASP A 101 -13.82 12.10 14.52
CA ASP A 101 -13.84 12.09 13.05
C ASP A 101 -12.42 11.92 12.47
N GLU A 102 -11.46 12.76 12.89
CA GLU A 102 -10.07 12.67 12.43
C GLU A 102 -9.09 13.01 13.56
N PHE A 103 -7.96 12.30 13.60
CA PHE A 103 -6.88 12.59 14.52
C PHE A 103 -5.99 13.70 13.96
N LYS A 104 -6.07 14.88 14.57
CA LYS A 104 -5.22 16.02 14.21
C LYS A 104 -3.77 15.91 14.71
N LYS A 105 -3.46 14.92 15.55
CA LYS A 105 -2.15 14.71 16.18
C LYS A 105 -1.75 13.24 16.06
N ILE A 106 -0.45 12.97 16.05
CA ILE A 106 0.10 11.62 16.13
C ILE A 106 -0.52 10.90 17.34
N THR A 107 -0.98 9.69 17.08
CA THR A 107 -1.54 8.76 18.06
C THR A 107 -0.67 7.51 18.20
N ILE A 108 -1.07 6.62 19.09
CA ILE A 108 -0.49 5.28 19.15
C ILE A 108 -0.79 4.45 17.89
N LEU A 109 -1.83 4.79 17.12
CA LEU A 109 -2.18 4.11 15.88
C LEU A 109 -1.11 4.30 14.82
N ASP A 110 -0.51 5.49 14.75
CA ASP A 110 0.61 5.81 13.86
C ASP A 110 1.80 4.86 14.07
N SER A 111 2.05 4.43 15.31
CA SER A 111 3.13 3.47 15.58
C SER A 111 2.94 2.15 14.84
N PHE A 112 1.69 1.73 14.61
CA PHE A 112 1.37 0.54 13.83
C PHE A 112 1.56 0.76 12.33
N TRP A 113 1.13 1.90 11.77
CA TRP A 113 1.42 2.22 10.36
C TRP A 113 2.92 2.30 10.11
N LEU A 114 3.66 3.05 10.94
CA LEU A 114 5.11 3.20 10.86
C LEU A 114 5.84 1.86 10.94
N ALA A 115 5.45 0.98 11.87
CA ALA A 115 6.00 -0.37 11.96
C ALA A 115 5.66 -1.21 10.72
N GLY A 116 4.45 -1.06 10.18
CA GLY A 116 4.00 -1.72 8.96
C GLY A 116 4.89 -1.40 7.76
N TYR A 117 5.23 -0.12 7.55
CA TYR A 117 6.15 0.31 6.48
C TYR A 117 7.47 -0.46 6.52
N VAL A 118 8.07 -0.66 7.69
CA VAL A 118 9.34 -1.40 7.82
C VAL A 118 9.21 -2.80 7.23
N PHE A 119 8.14 -3.53 7.58
CA PHE A 119 7.94 -4.89 7.11
C PHE A 119 7.56 -4.96 5.62
N LEU A 120 6.76 -4.02 5.13
CA LEU A 120 6.39 -3.94 3.71
C LEU A 120 7.60 -3.61 2.83
N THR A 121 8.45 -2.69 3.27
CA THR A 121 9.73 -2.39 2.61
C THR A 121 10.66 -3.60 2.61
N LEU A 122 10.75 -4.35 3.71
CA LEU A 122 11.53 -5.60 3.78
C LEU A 122 11.00 -6.66 2.80
N HIS A 123 9.67 -6.76 2.63
CA HIS A 123 9.06 -7.64 1.62
C HIS A 123 9.51 -7.26 0.21
N LEU A 124 9.42 -5.98 -0.17
CA LEU A 124 9.81 -5.52 -1.51
C LEU A 124 11.31 -5.67 -1.76
N ILE A 125 12.17 -5.36 -0.78
CA ILE A 125 13.62 -5.60 -0.86
C ILE A 125 13.93 -7.08 -1.07
N SER A 126 13.22 -7.97 -0.38
CA SER A 126 13.36 -9.41 -0.55
C SER A 126 13.02 -9.84 -1.98
N ILE A 127 11.96 -9.28 -2.59
CA ILE A 127 11.62 -9.51 -4.01
C ILE A 127 12.74 -8.99 -4.92
N ILE A 128 13.22 -7.76 -4.74
CA ILE A 128 14.29 -7.17 -5.57
C ILE A 128 15.55 -8.04 -5.57
N LYS A 129 15.93 -8.59 -4.41
CA LYS A 129 17.07 -9.52 -4.28
C LYS A 129 16.91 -10.80 -5.10
N THR A 130 15.70 -11.14 -5.53
CA THR A 130 15.41 -12.31 -6.37
C THR A 130 15.30 -11.98 -7.86
N ILE A 131 15.07 -10.71 -8.22
CA ILE A 131 14.88 -10.29 -9.61
C ILE A 131 16.22 -9.93 -10.25
N LYS A 132 16.44 -10.38 -11.49
CA LYS A 132 17.62 -10.00 -12.29
C LYS A 132 17.35 -8.69 -13.04
N ILE A 133 17.93 -7.59 -12.57
CA ILE A 133 17.89 -6.28 -13.25
C ILE A 133 18.75 -6.33 -14.52
N LYS A 134 18.10 -6.39 -15.69
CA LYS A 134 18.78 -6.48 -17.00
C LYS A 134 19.30 -5.14 -17.50
N LYS A 135 18.48 -4.08 -17.41
CA LYS A 135 18.77 -2.75 -17.95
C LYS A 135 19.10 -1.77 -16.81
N ARG A 136 20.18 -2.05 -16.07
CA ARG A 136 20.56 -1.30 -14.85
C ARG A 136 20.56 0.21 -15.03
N SER A 137 21.15 0.72 -16.13
CA SER A 137 21.19 2.16 -16.39
C SER A 137 19.80 2.76 -16.55
N ILE A 138 18.92 2.13 -17.33
CA ILE A 138 17.56 2.64 -17.55
C ILE A 138 16.75 2.59 -16.27
N THR A 139 16.83 1.49 -15.51
CA THR A 139 16.19 1.40 -14.20
C THR A 139 16.69 2.49 -13.25
N ALA A 140 18.01 2.69 -13.16
CA ALA A 140 18.59 3.71 -12.29
C ALA A 140 18.16 5.13 -12.70
N SER A 141 18.11 5.44 -14.00
CA SER A 141 17.62 6.73 -14.50
C SER A 141 16.15 6.98 -14.16
N ILE A 142 15.28 5.97 -14.31
CA ILE A 142 13.86 6.10 -13.96
C ILE A 142 13.70 6.29 -12.44
N LEU A 143 14.40 5.48 -11.63
CA LEU A 143 14.32 5.61 -10.17
C LEU A 143 14.84 6.97 -9.70
N LEU A 144 15.93 7.47 -10.28
CA LEU A 144 16.44 8.80 -9.96
C LEU A 144 15.42 9.89 -10.33
N ALA A 145 14.81 9.80 -11.51
CA ALA A 145 13.78 10.75 -11.93
C ALA A 145 12.56 10.74 -10.99
N VAL A 146 12.12 9.56 -10.54
CA VAL A 146 11.03 9.42 -9.57
C VAL A 146 11.39 10.04 -8.23
N VAL A 147 12.57 9.72 -7.67
CA VAL A 147 13.02 10.27 -6.39
C VAL A 147 13.12 11.80 -6.46
N MET A 148 13.74 12.33 -7.52
CA MET A 148 13.84 13.77 -7.71
C MET A 148 12.48 14.43 -7.88
N GLY A 149 11.58 13.85 -8.68
CA GLY A 149 10.22 14.36 -8.85
C GLY A 149 9.44 14.36 -7.54
N PHE A 150 9.53 13.29 -6.76
CA PHE A 150 8.89 13.18 -5.45
C PHE A 150 9.39 14.23 -4.46
N ILE A 151 10.73 14.43 -4.40
CA ILE A 151 11.33 15.47 -3.56
C ILE A 151 10.88 16.86 -4.00
N ILE A 152 10.84 17.15 -5.31
CA ILE A 152 10.39 18.44 -5.83
C ILE A 152 8.94 18.70 -5.45
N VAL A 153 8.05 17.73 -5.60
CA VAL A 153 6.62 17.86 -5.23
C VAL A 153 6.47 18.16 -3.74
N ASN A 154 7.17 17.42 -2.87
CA ASN A 154 7.10 17.62 -1.42
C ASN A 154 7.72 18.94 -0.96
N ILE A 155 8.81 19.39 -1.58
CA ILE A 155 9.37 20.72 -1.29
C ILE A 155 8.40 21.81 -1.73
N TYR A 156 7.80 21.66 -2.92
CA TYR A 156 6.85 22.63 -3.44
C TYR A 156 5.60 22.75 -2.56
N SER A 157 5.06 21.63 -2.06
CA SER A 157 3.90 21.64 -1.15
C SER A 157 4.20 22.23 0.24
N MET A 158 5.46 22.37 0.62
CA MET A 158 5.87 23.06 1.85
C MET A 158 6.07 24.57 1.67
N LEU A 159 6.05 25.08 0.43
CA LEU A 159 6.21 26.52 0.21
C LEU A 159 4.92 27.23 0.63
N PRO A 160 5.01 28.31 1.44
CA PRO A 160 3.83 29.07 1.83
C PRO A 160 3.16 29.65 0.60
N ASP A 161 1.82 29.60 0.57
CA ASP A 161 1.03 30.24 -0.49
C ASP A 161 1.41 31.71 -0.61
N SER A 162 1.53 32.19 -1.86
CA SER A 162 1.97 33.56 -2.17
C SER A 162 1.09 34.65 -1.53
N ASP A 163 -0.12 34.31 -1.09
CA ASP A 163 -1.03 35.20 -0.38
C ASP A 163 -0.56 35.52 1.05
N PHE A 164 0.26 34.66 1.67
CA PHE A 164 0.88 34.92 2.98
C PHE A 164 1.92 36.06 2.91
N ILE A 165 2.53 36.30 1.75
CA ILE A 165 3.55 37.35 1.57
C ILE A 165 2.91 38.75 1.48
N LEU A 166 1.63 38.84 1.11
CA LEU A 166 0.91 40.11 0.91
C LEU A 166 0.18 40.62 2.16
N ASP A 167 -0.10 39.77 3.16
CA ASP A 167 -0.79 40.17 4.40
C ASP A 167 0.15 40.31 5.62
N ASN A 168 1.21 41.10 5.43
CA ASN A 168 2.21 41.42 6.46
C ASN A 168 1.70 42.42 7.53
N SER A 169 0.41 42.39 7.90
CA SER A 169 -0.17 43.37 8.83
C SER A 169 -0.44 42.86 10.24
N ASN A 170 -0.41 41.55 10.51
CA ASN A 170 -0.62 40.99 11.86
C ASN A 170 0.33 39.82 12.15
N LEU A 171 1.62 40.11 12.28
CA LEU A 171 2.59 39.15 12.81
C LEU A 171 2.42 39.03 14.33
N ASP A 172 1.64 38.04 14.77
CA ASP A 172 1.63 37.60 16.16
C ASP A 172 3.00 36.90 16.43
N PRO A 173 3.83 37.39 17.37
CA PRO A 173 5.21 36.90 17.54
C PRO A 173 5.32 35.58 18.31
N HIS A 174 4.20 34.92 18.61
CA HIS A 174 4.18 33.63 19.28
C HIS A 174 4.39 32.47 18.29
N SER A 175 5.63 32.41 17.79
CA SER A 175 6.42 31.19 17.68
C SER A 175 5.66 29.90 17.33
N GLU A 176 5.52 29.63 16.03
CA GLU A 176 5.36 28.27 15.50
C GLU A 176 6.60 27.44 15.89
N ILE A 177 6.57 26.87 17.09
CA ILE A 177 7.43 25.74 17.39
C ILE A 177 6.88 24.61 16.53
N ILE A 178 7.63 24.20 15.50
CA ILE A 178 7.34 23.00 14.73
C ILE A 178 7.15 21.87 15.75
N GLU A 179 5.91 21.44 15.98
CA GLU A 179 5.65 20.40 16.97
C GLU A 179 6.14 19.06 16.38
N LEU A 180 6.51 18.12 17.24
CA LEU A 180 6.92 16.77 16.81
C LEU A 180 5.92 16.10 15.83
N PRO A 181 4.58 16.28 15.98
CA PRO A 181 3.57 15.87 15.00
C PRO A 181 3.82 16.36 13.58
N ASP A 182 4.16 17.63 13.42
CA ASP A 182 4.33 18.26 12.11
C ASP A 182 5.54 17.66 11.41
N VAL A 183 6.66 17.46 12.13
CA VAL A 183 7.87 16.83 11.57
C VAL A 183 7.59 15.41 11.08
N VAL A 184 6.80 14.62 11.81
CA VAL A 184 6.48 13.25 11.41
C VAL A 184 5.60 13.24 10.16
N ILE A 185 4.55 14.05 10.13
CA ILE A 185 3.62 14.11 9.00
C ILE A 185 4.33 14.64 7.75
N THR A 186 5.09 15.74 7.88
CA THR A 186 5.65 16.43 6.71
C THR A 186 7.01 15.91 6.25
N VAL A 187 7.69 15.08 7.05
CA VAL A 187 9.01 14.52 6.69
C VAL A 187 9.03 13.00 6.75
N LEU A 188 8.59 12.40 7.87
CA LEU A 188 8.73 10.96 8.07
C LEU A 188 7.85 10.15 7.11
N TYR A 189 6.57 10.49 6.96
CA TYR A 189 5.67 9.81 6.03
C TYR A 189 6.16 9.88 4.58
N PRO A 190 6.52 11.05 4.01
CA PRO A 190 7.11 11.10 2.67
C PRO A 190 8.39 10.27 2.51
N MET A 191 9.25 10.18 3.53
CA MET A 191 10.43 9.32 3.50
C MET A 191 10.07 7.82 3.49
N LEU A 192 9.04 7.44 4.25
CA LEU A 192 8.53 6.07 4.28
C LEU A 192 7.83 5.70 2.97
N ASP A 193 7.11 6.62 2.36
CA ASP A 193 6.51 6.46 1.03
C ASP A 193 7.58 6.22 -0.02
N LEU A 194 8.67 7.00 -0.03
CA LEU A 194 9.82 6.71 -0.91
C LEU A 194 10.38 5.30 -0.69
N SER A 195 10.36 4.81 0.55
CA SER A 195 10.82 3.45 0.87
C SER A 195 9.93 2.36 0.29
N LEU A 196 8.66 2.66 -0.07
CA LEU A 196 7.76 1.77 -0.81
C LEU A 196 7.80 2.04 -2.32
N ILE A 197 7.73 3.31 -2.74
CA ILE A 197 7.67 3.75 -4.15
C ILE A 197 8.88 3.25 -4.92
N VAL A 198 10.10 3.50 -4.42
CA VAL A 198 11.34 3.16 -5.11
C VAL A 198 11.43 1.65 -5.39
N PRO A 199 11.29 0.76 -4.39
CA PRO A 199 11.37 -0.66 -4.67
C PRO A 199 10.18 -1.20 -5.47
N SER A 200 8.96 -0.67 -5.29
CA SER A 200 7.80 -1.06 -6.10
C SER A 200 8.02 -0.77 -7.58
N ILE A 201 8.47 0.44 -7.93
CA ILE A 201 8.78 0.81 -9.32
C ILE A 201 9.95 -0.02 -9.87
N ALA A 202 10.97 -0.28 -9.05
CA ALA A 202 12.09 -1.14 -9.45
C ALA A 202 11.62 -2.55 -9.84
N ILE A 203 10.68 -3.13 -9.09
CA ILE A 203 10.07 -4.43 -9.39
C ILE A 203 9.26 -4.35 -10.68
N LEU A 204 8.37 -3.36 -10.81
CA LEU A 204 7.48 -3.20 -11.97
C LEU A 204 8.25 -3.05 -13.29
N ILE A 205 9.38 -2.34 -13.30
CA ILE A 205 10.22 -2.16 -14.50
C ILE A 205 11.00 -3.43 -14.87
N ASN A 206 11.41 -4.22 -13.88
CA ASN A 206 12.36 -5.31 -14.08
C ASN A 206 11.74 -6.70 -14.11
N ILE A 207 10.44 -6.83 -13.83
CA ILE A 207 9.79 -8.12 -13.86
C ILE A 207 9.74 -8.70 -15.27
N TYR A 208 10.00 -10.01 -15.36
CA TYR A 208 10.00 -10.75 -16.61
C TYR A 208 8.80 -11.71 -16.67
N LYS A 209 8.48 -12.20 -17.88
CA LYS A 209 7.31 -13.01 -18.29
C LYS A 209 7.13 -14.38 -17.57
N ASP A 210 7.60 -14.56 -16.35
CA ASP A 210 7.23 -15.72 -15.53
C ASP A 210 5.99 -15.40 -14.70
N TYR A 211 4.81 -15.63 -15.29
CA TYR A 211 3.49 -15.35 -14.71
C TYR A 211 3.29 -15.90 -13.29
N ARG A 212 4.02 -16.97 -12.90
CA ARG A 212 3.82 -17.63 -11.61
C ARG A 212 4.30 -16.78 -10.44
N HIS A 213 5.47 -16.19 -10.59
CA HIS A 213 6.09 -15.34 -9.57
C HIS A 213 5.84 -13.86 -9.84
N SER A 214 5.74 -13.48 -11.12
CA SER A 214 5.64 -12.07 -11.48
C SER A 214 4.29 -11.47 -11.14
N VAL A 215 3.17 -12.20 -11.32
CA VAL A 215 1.84 -11.67 -11.04
C VAL A 215 1.68 -11.20 -9.59
N PRO A 216 1.94 -12.01 -8.55
CA PRO A 216 1.73 -11.56 -7.18
C PRO A 216 2.70 -10.45 -6.80
N TRP A 217 3.93 -10.43 -7.34
CA TRP A 217 4.89 -9.35 -7.11
C TRP A 217 4.50 -8.05 -7.79
N VAL A 218 3.98 -8.11 -9.03
CA VAL A 218 3.44 -6.93 -9.74
C VAL A 218 2.26 -6.37 -8.96
N LEU A 219 1.29 -7.21 -8.62
CA LEU A 219 0.09 -6.76 -7.91
C LEU A 219 0.44 -6.18 -6.53
N ALA A 220 1.29 -6.84 -5.74
CA ALA A 220 1.73 -6.32 -4.45
C ALA A 220 2.52 -5.00 -4.57
N SER A 221 3.39 -4.87 -5.59
CA SER A 221 4.12 -3.62 -5.84
C SER A 221 3.20 -2.50 -6.30
N THR A 222 2.17 -2.82 -7.11
CA THR A 222 1.17 -1.85 -7.53
C THR A 222 0.31 -1.39 -6.35
N SER A 223 -0.14 -2.28 -5.47
CA SER A 223 -0.93 -1.89 -4.30
C SER A 223 -0.14 -0.96 -3.37
N LEU A 224 1.11 -1.33 -3.02
CA LEU A 224 1.95 -0.49 -2.17
C LEU A 224 2.35 0.84 -2.83
N LEU A 225 2.40 0.90 -4.16
CA LEU A 225 2.59 2.15 -4.88
C LEU A 225 1.33 3.02 -4.84
N VAL A 226 0.13 2.43 -4.99
CA VAL A 226 -1.15 3.14 -4.88
C VAL A 226 -1.31 3.72 -3.48
N ASN A 227 -0.99 2.93 -2.45
CA ASN A 227 -1.04 3.35 -1.06
C ASN A 227 -0.11 4.55 -0.78
N ALA A 228 1.17 4.45 -1.14
CA ALA A 228 2.13 5.56 -0.95
C ALA A 228 1.79 6.83 -1.76
N ILE A 229 1.07 6.70 -2.88
CA ILE A 229 0.54 7.88 -3.60
C ILE A 229 -0.59 8.53 -2.82
N ALA A 230 -1.44 7.72 -2.18
CA ALA A 230 -2.55 8.19 -1.37
C ALA A 230 -2.06 8.90 -0.10
N ASP A 231 -1.08 8.33 0.60
CA ASP A 231 -0.46 8.95 1.79
C ASP A 231 0.16 10.31 1.46
N ASN A 232 0.92 10.40 0.36
CA ASN A 232 1.50 11.66 -0.08
C ASN A 232 0.43 12.68 -0.47
N GLY A 233 -0.65 12.24 -1.12
CA GLY A 233 -1.79 13.09 -1.44
C GLY A 233 -2.51 13.63 -0.21
N TYR A 234 -2.77 12.75 0.76
CA TYR A 234 -3.37 13.11 2.05
C TYR A 234 -2.47 14.09 2.81
N THR A 235 -1.16 13.86 2.83
CA THR A 235 -0.18 14.74 3.49
C THR A 235 -0.20 16.14 2.89
N ILE A 236 -0.28 16.27 1.56
CA ILE A 236 -0.36 17.58 0.90
C ILE A 236 -1.65 18.31 1.31
N GLN A 237 -2.80 17.64 1.28
CA GLN A 237 -4.07 18.25 1.72
C GLN A 237 -4.07 18.60 3.22
N TYR A 238 -3.38 17.79 4.03
CA TYR A 238 -3.20 18.07 5.45
C TYR A 238 -2.39 19.35 5.66
N ILE A 239 -1.29 19.53 4.93
CA ILE A 239 -0.47 20.75 4.96
C ILE A 239 -1.28 21.98 4.53
N ASP A 240 -2.13 21.84 3.51
CA ASP A 240 -2.99 22.92 3.01
C ASP A 240 -4.15 23.29 3.99
N GLY A 241 -4.24 22.62 5.15
CA GLY A 241 -5.31 22.84 6.13
C GLY A 241 -6.68 22.34 5.68
N ALA A 242 -6.75 21.68 4.52
CA ALA A 242 -7.94 21.11 3.91
C ALA A 242 -8.00 19.58 4.11
N ALA A 243 -7.38 19.08 5.19
CA ALA A 243 -7.32 17.66 5.52
C ALA A 243 -8.73 17.06 5.45
N SER A 244 -8.92 16.22 4.45
CA SER A 244 -10.10 15.39 4.28
C SER A 244 -9.57 14.02 3.87
N ALA A 245 -9.97 12.98 4.59
CA ALA A 245 -9.65 11.61 4.21
C ALA A 245 -10.12 11.28 2.78
N MET A 246 -11.18 11.92 2.29
CA MET A 246 -11.61 11.85 0.90
C MET A 246 -10.81 12.82 0.01
N PRO A 247 -10.29 12.39 -1.16
CA PRO A 247 -10.58 11.14 -1.86
C PRO A 247 -9.62 9.96 -1.54
N TRP A 248 -8.65 10.15 -0.65
CA TRP A 248 -7.55 9.21 -0.41
C TRP A 248 -8.00 7.86 0.16
N ASP A 249 -9.07 7.84 0.97
CA ASP A 249 -9.71 6.61 1.45
C ASP A 249 -10.04 5.63 0.31
N LEU A 250 -10.43 6.14 -0.86
CA LEU A 250 -10.73 5.31 -2.04
C LEU A 250 -9.47 4.61 -2.57
N PHE A 251 -8.32 5.30 -2.53
CA PHE A 251 -7.05 4.72 -2.94
C PHE A 251 -6.56 3.67 -1.93
N TYR A 252 -6.74 3.89 -0.63
CA TYR A 252 -6.43 2.88 0.39
C TYR A 252 -7.31 1.62 0.24
N ILE A 253 -8.60 1.78 -0.07
CA ILE A 253 -9.49 0.66 -0.40
C ILE A 253 -8.96 -0.09 -1.64
N ALA A 254 -8.62 0.64 -2.70
CA ALA A 254 -8.12 0.07 -3.94
C ALA A 254 -6.81 -0.71 -3.73
N ASP A 255 -5.89 -0.19 -2.92
CA ASP A 255 -4.69 -0.88 -2.45
C ASP A 255 -5.04 -2.27 -1.89
N PHE A 256 -5.87 -2.35 -0.85
CA PHE A 256 -6.17 -3.63 -0.21
C PHE A 256 -6.86 -4.61 -1.17
N ILE A 257 -7.70 -4.13 -2.08
CA ILE A 257 -8.32 -4.99 -3.11
C ILE A 257 -7.25 -5.55 -4.06
N ILE A 258 -6.31 -4.74 -4.52
CA ILE A 258 -5.21 -5.18 -5.38
C ILE A 258 -4.29 -6.18 -4.64
N MET A 259 -3.97 -5.90 -3.37
CA MET A 259 -3.16 -6.78 -2.52
C MET A 259 -3.87 -8.12 -2.28
N SER A 260 -5.17 -8.11 -2.04
CA SER A 260 -5.99 -9.32 -1.95
C SER A 260 -5.90 -10.16 -3.22
N GLY A 261 -5.92 -9.54 -4.40
CA GLY A 261 -5.67 -10.23 -5.67
C GLY A 261 -4.28 -10.84 -5.78
N ALA A 262 -3.25 -10.14 -5.30
CA ALA A 262 -1.88 -10.66 -5.23
C ALA A 262 -1.80 -11.93 -4.38
N LEU A 263 -2.39 -11.88 -3.18
CA LEU A 263 -2.40 -12.99 -2.21
C LEU A 263 -3.27 -14.15 -2.67
N PHE A 264 -4.40 -13.89 -3.31
CA PHE A 264 -5.23 -14.92 -3.94
C PHE A 264 -4.44 -15.68 -5.00
N TRP A 265 -3.78 -14.96 -5.91
CA TRP A 265 -2.97 -15.58 -6.95
C TRP A 265 -1.83 -16.43 -6.36
N TYR A 266 -1.12 -15.89 -5.38
CA TYR A 266 -0.03 -16.58 -4.70
C TYR A 266 -0.51 -17.88 -4.02
N ASN A 267 -1.63 -17.82 -3.30
CA ASN A 267 -2.25 -18.99 -2.67
C ASN A 267 -2.68 -20.05 -3.67
N LYS A 268 -3.32 -19.63 -4.77
CA LYS A 268 -3.89 -20.56 -5.74
C LYS A 268 -2.80 -21.25 -6.57
N TYR A 269 -1.90 -20.46 -7.16
CA TYR A 269 -1.01 -20.94 -8.22
C TYR A 269 0.43 -21.18 -7.77
N HIS A 270 0.90 -20.46 -6.76
CA HIS A 270 2.27 -20.65 -6.28
C HIS A 270 2.34 -21.79 -5.25
N ILE A 271 1.53 -21.68 -4.19
CA ILE A 271 1.61 -22.61 -3.07
C ILE A 271 1.02 -23.99 -3.43
N SER A 272 -0.18 -24.03 -4.02
CA SER A 272 -0.86 -25.31 -4.30
C SER A 272 -0.05 -26.20 -5.24
N GLU A 273 0.59 -25.63 -6.27
CA GLU A 273 1.44 -26.39 -7.19
C GLU A 273 2.74 -26.86 -6.55
N GLN A 274 3.33 -26.08 -5.63
CA GLN A 274 4.51 -26.51 -4.88
C GLN A 274 4.21 -27.69 -3.97
N ILE A 275 3.06 -27.67 -3.29
CA ILE A 275 2.59 -28.78 -2.45
C ILE A 275 2.35 -30.02 -3.31
N LEU A 276 1.66 -29.88 -4.45
CA LEU A 276 1.42 -30.99 -5.38
C LEU A 276 2.74 -31.66 -5.81
N LYS A 277 3.72 -30.87 -6.28
CA LYS A 277 5.04 -31.36 -6.70
C LYS A 277 5.89 -31.95 -5.57
N ARG A 278 5.64 -31.55 -4.32
CA ARG A 278 6.32 -32.13 -3.16
C ARG A 278 5.74 -33.50 -2.85
N ASN A 279 4.41 -33.62 -2.87
CA ASN A 279 3.74 -34.89 -2.64
C ASN A 279 4.09 -35.92 -3.73
N GLU A 280 4.09 -35.52 -5.00
CA GLU A 280 4.52 -36.39 -6.12
C GLU A 280 5.95 -36.92 -5.96
N ARG A 281 6.88 -36.11 -5.44
CA ARG A 281 8.26 -36.55 -5.19
C ARG A 281 8.36 -37.56 -4.06
N ASN A 282 7.65 -37.31 -2.96
CA ASN A 282 7.64 -38.26 -1.83
C ASN A 282 7.09 -39.64 -2.24
N TYR A 283 6.15 -39.70 -3.18
CA TYR A 283 5.63 -40.98 -3.72
C TYR A 283 6.62 -41.74 -4.61
N ILE A 284 7.63 -41.08 -5.18
CA ILE A 284 8.64 -41.71 -6.05
C ILE A 284 9.80 -42.27 -5.21
N ASP A 285 10.03 -41.71 -4.02
CA ASP A 285 11.12 -42.07 -3.11
C ASP A 285 10.72 -43.15 -2.08
N GLU A 286 9.45 -43.60 -2.07
CA GLU A 286 8.90 -44.73 -1.29
C GLU A 286 8.77 -46.01 -2.15
#